data_AF-A0A1Q5NG66-F1
#
_entry.id   AF-A0A1Q5NG66-F1
#
_cell.length_a   1.000
_cell.length_b   1.000
_cell.length_c   1.000
_cell.angle_alpha   90.00
_cell.angle_beta   90.00
_cell.angle_gamma   90.00
#
_symmetry.space_group_name_H-M   'P 1'
#
loop_
_entity.id
_entity.type
_entity.pdbx_description
1 polymer ?
#
loop_
_entity_poly.entity_id
_entity_poly.type
_entity_poly.pdbx_seq_one_letter_code
_entity_poly.pdbx_strand_id
1 'polypeptide(L)'
;MDMQEAAGRADSILDAVLGEVKPRVNWAHGPTSIGGCDVSRMRVVMTIVSDGRRGSFLGLVDRFWRKNGYRIKAVNKDADFPAIYAQTSDGFGVTLSVGGEGQAFFEVDSPCVEESEVAESTTPPNGPSYEGVYPLPRPNVRSDFWSAGAP
;
A
#
# COMPACT_ATOMS: atom_id res chain seq x y z
N MET A 1 -7.59 -20.76 6.79
CA MET A 1 -7.22 -19.68 5.87
C MET A 1 -6.55 -20.35 4.70
N ASP A 2 -7.20 -20.30 3.55
CA ASP A 2 -6.58 -20.59 2.27
C ASP A 2 -6.00 -19.31 1.65
N MET A 3 -5.34 -19.40 0.49
CA MET A 3 -4.75 -18.24 -0.18
C MET A 3 -5.80 -17.22 -0.64
N GLN A 4 -7.02 -17.65 -0.99
CA GLN A 4 -8.08 -16.73 -1.40
C GLN A 4 -8.61 -15.91 -0.22
N GLU A 5 -8.82 -16.54 0.93
CA GLU A 5 -9.17 -15.89 2.19
C GLU A 5 -8.05 -14.93 2.65
N ALA A 6 -6.79 -15.35 2.50
CA ALA A 6 -5.63 -14.50 2.81
C ALA A 6 -5.56 -13.27 1.90
N ALA A 7 -5.83 -13.41 0.61
CA ALA A 7 -5.88 -12.31 -0.33
C ALA A 7 -6.98 -11.30 0.04
N GLY A 8 -8.19 -11.78 0.38
CA GLY A 8 -9.28 -10.91 0.84
C GLY A 8 -8.98 -10.20 2.16
N ARG A 9 -8.24 -10.87 3.06
CA ARG A 9 -7.74 -10.25 4.29
C ARG A 9 -6.71 -9.15 3.98
N ALA A 10 -5.80 -9.39 3.05
CA ALA A 10 -4.82 -8.41 2.60
C ALA A 10 -5.49 -7.18 1.97
N ASP A 11 -6.50 -7.38 1.12
CA ASP A 11 -7.33 -6.30 0.55
C ASP A 11 -7.99 -5.46 1.65
N SER A 12 -8.55 -6.11 2.68
CA SER A 12 -9.16 -5.40 3.82
C SER A 12 -8.16 -4.56 4.63
N ILE A 13 -6.92 -5.03 4.79
CA ILE A 13 -5.85 -4.30 5.48
C ILE A 13 -5.46 -3.04 4.67
N LEU A 14 -5.31 -3.20 3.35
CA LEU A 14 -5.02 -2.12 2.42
C LEU A 14 -6.12 -1.06 2.43
N ASP A 15 -7.38 -1.49 2.34
CA ASP A 15 -8.53 -0.59 2.33
C ASP A 15 -8.66 0.19 3.64
N ALA A 16 -8.35 -0.44 4.77
CA ALA A 16 -8.37 0.22 6.09
C ALA A 16 -7.34 1.35 6.20
N VAL A 17 -6.08 1.10 5.83
CA VAL A 17 -5.03 2.14 5.91
C VAL A 17 -5.26 3.26 4.90
N LEU A 18 -5.66 2.94 3.66
CA LEU A 18 -5.98 3.94 2.64
C LEU A 18 -7.22 4.76 3.00
N GLY A 19 -8.16 4.16 3.73
CA GLY A 19 -9.33 4.84 4.28
C GLY A 19 -8.98 5.93 5.30
N GLU A 20 -7.91 5.73 6.08
CA GLU A 20 -7.44 6.69 7.11
C GLU A 20 -6.70 7.89 6.50
N VAL A 21 -6.13 7.76 5.30
CA VAL A 21 -5.40 8.85 4.66
C VAL A 21 -6.36 9.99 4.30
N LYS A 22 -6.24 11.13 5.00
CA LYS A 22 -7.00 12.37 4.76
C LYS A 22 -6.07 13.56 4.52
N PRO A 23 -6.26 14.35 3.44
CA PRO A 23 -7.20 14.15 2.33
C PRO A 23 -6.98 12.82 1.59
N ARG A 24 -8.00 12.28 0.92
CA ARG A 24 -7.88 10.97 0.25
C ARG A 24 -6.85 11.03 -0.88
N VAL A 25 -6.00 10.02 -0.99
CA VAL A 25 -5.13 9.80 -2.16
C VAL A 25 -5.82 8.90 -3.17
N ASN A 26 -5.52 9.10 -4.45
CA ASN A 26 -5.90 8.21 -5.53
C ASN A 26 -4.88 7.08 -5.65
N TRP A 27 -5.36 5.87 -5.90
CA TRP A 27 -4.52 4.69 -6.06
C TRP A 27 -5.05 3.78 -7.17
N ALA A 28 -4.17 2.92 -7.68
CA ALA A 28 -4.45 1.84 -8.63
C ALA A 28 -3.96 0.50 -8.08
N HIS A 29 -4.45 -0.60 -8.66
CA HIS A 29 -3.99 -1.95 -8.31
C HIS A 29 -2.53 -2.14 -8.72
N GLY A 30 -1.71 -2.60 -7.79
CA GLY A 30 -0.40 -3.15 -8.10
C GLY A 30 -0.48 -4.64 -8.46
N PRO A 31 0.65 -5.29 -8.73
CA PRO A 31 0.68 -6.72 -8.99
C PRO A 31 0.17 -7.52 -7.78
N THR A 32 -0.54 -8.60 -8.05
CA THR A 32 -0.75 -9.70 -7.09
C THR A 32 0.38 -10.71 -7.28
N SER A 33 1.06 -11.09 -6.20
CA SER A 33 2.06 -12.18 -6.24
C SER A 33 1.52 -13.40 -5.52
N ILE A 34 1.69 -14.58 -6.13
CA ILE A 34 1.24 -15.87 -5.62
C ILE A 34 2.48 -16.73 -5.41
N GLY A 35 2.81 -16.98 -4.15
CA GLY A 35 3.86 -17.90 -3.73
C GLY A 35 3.34 -19.34 -3.58
N GLY A 36 4.18 -20.24 -3.06
CA GLY A 36 3.79 -21.64 -2.85
C GLY A 36 2.82 -21.84 -1.68
N CYS A 37 2.74 -20.89 -0.76
CA CYS A 37 1.74 -20.90 0.32
C CYS A 37 1.36 -19.49 0.80
N ASP A 38 1.73 -18.45 0.06
CA ASP A 38 1.56 -17.07 0.46
C ASP A 38 1.11 -16.21 -0.71
N VAL A 39 0.46 -15.08 -0.40
CA VAL A 39 -0.04 -14.14 -1.39
C VAL A 39 0.30 -12.71 -0.95
N SER A 40 0.71 -11.87 -1.90
CA SER A 40 0.84 -10.44 -1.69
C SER A 40 -0.16 -9.65 -2.51
N ARG A 41 -0.72 -8.59 -1.91
CA ARG A 41 -1.58 -7.59 -2.55
C ARG A 41 -0.91 -6.23 -2.48
N MET A 42 -0.97 -5.48 -3.58
CA MET A 42 -0.37 -4.16 -3.66
C MET A 42 -1.37 -3.08 -4.12
N ARG A 43 -1.23 -1.88 -3.56
CA ARG A 43 -1.90 -0.65 -3.98
C ARG A 43 -0.85 0.42 -4.26
N VAL A 44 -0.87 0.96 -5.47
CA VAL A 44 0.07 1.98 -5.92
C VAL A 44 -0.59 3.34 -5.85
N VAL A 45 -0.01 4.26 -5.09
CA VAL A 45 -0.53 5.62 -4.95
C VAL A 45 -0.23 6.41 -6.23
N MET A 46 -1.29 6.88 -6.86
CA MET A 46 -1.26 7.68 -8.09
C MET A 46 -1.35 9.18 -7.81
N THR A 47 -1.72 9.56 -6.58
CA THR A 47 -1.57 10.94 -6.13
C THR A 47 -0.11 11.30 -5.92
N ILE A 48 0.30 12.43 -6.50
CA ILE A 48 1.63 13.00 -6.29
C ILE A 48 1.72 13.48 -4.84
N VAL A 49 2.58 12.82 -4.05
CA VAL A 49 2.95 13.26 -2.70
C VAL A 49 4.27 13.99 -2.80
N SER A 50 4.25 15.31 -2.62
CA SER A 50 5.46 16.12 -2.71
C SER A 50 6.47 15.75 -1.62
N ASP A 51 7.74 16.04 -1.84
CA ASP A 51 8.84 15.69 -0.93
C ASP A 51 8.58 16.25 0.48
N GLY A 52 8.11 17.49 0.58
CA GLY A 52 7.74 18.13 1.84
C GLY A 52 6.53 17.49 2.55
N ARG A 53 5.76 16.62 1.88
CA ARG A 53 4.61 15.90 2.45
C ARG A 53 4.90 14.45 2.79
N ARG A 54 5.97 13.83 2.24
CA ARG A 54 6.29 12.40 2.45
C ARG A 54 6.40 12.03 3.93
N GLY A 55 7.13 12.82 4.72
CA GLY A 55 7.27 12.56 6.16
C GLY A 55 5.94 12.58 6.92
N SER A 56 5.02 13.48 6.54
CA SER A 56 3.67 13.53 7.12
C SER A 56 2.83 12.32 6.71
N PHE A 57 2.97 11.88 5.45
CA PHE A 57 2.30 10.70 4.91
C PHE A 57 2.71 9.43 5.66
N LEU A 58 4.03 9.19 5.79
CA LEU A 58 4.60 8.09 6.57
C LEU A 58 4.16 8.13 8.03
N GLY A 59 4.23 9.31 8.67
CA GLY A 59 3.84 9.48 10.06
C GLY A 59 2.36 9.20 10.34
N LEU A 60 1.47 9.49 9.38
CA LEU A 60 0.04 9.15 9.48
C LEU A 60 -0.14 7.63 9.52
N VAL A 61 0.53 6.91 8.61
CA VAL A 61 0.44 5.45 8.51
C VAL A 61 1.07 4.75 9.72
N ASP A 62 2.25 5.20 10.18
CA ASP A 62 2.88 4.68 11.41
C ASP A 62 1.93 4.79 12.61
N ARG A 63 1.30 5.96 12.81
CA ARG A 63 0.34 6.17 13.89
C ARG A 63 -0.89 5.28 13.76
N PHE A 64 -1.44 5.14 12.55
CA PHE A 64 -2.59 4.27 12.29
C PHE A 64 -2.26 2.81 12.63
N TRP A 65 -1.14 2.28 12.14
CA TRP A 65 -0.72 0.91 12.41
C TRP A 65 -0.49 0.66 13.90
N ARG A 66 0.23 1.55 14.60
CA ARG A 66 0.42 1.44 16.05
C ARG A 66 -0.90 1.45 16.82
N LYS A 67 -1.81 2.37 16.48
CA LYS A 67 -3.13 2.48 17.11
C LYS A 67 -3.96 1.20 16.93
N ASN A 68 -3.81 0.51 15.80
CA ASN A 68 -4.50 -0.74 15.50
C ASN A 68 -3.73 -1.99 15.96
N GLY A 69 -2.70 -1.84 16.80
CA GLY A 69 -1.98 -2.98 17.41
C GLY A 69 -0.95 -3.63 16.50
N TYR A 70 -0.57 -3.00 15.39
CA TYR A 70 0.42 -3.56 14.48
C TYR A 70 1.81 -3.36 15.11
N ARG A 71 2.65 -4.38 14.97
CA ARG A 71 4.03 -4.34 15.45
C ARG A 71 4.92 -3.75 14.37
N ILE A 72 5.45 -2.55 14.59
CA ILE A 72 6.46 -1.96 13.71
C ILE A 72 7.74 -2.80 13.79
N LYS A 73 8.18 -3.30 12.64
CA LYS A 73 9.35 -4.16 12.47
C LYS A 73 10.61 -3.35 12.19
N ALA A 74 10.50 -2.39 11.28
CA ALA A 74 11.60 -1.53 10.88
C ALA A 74 11.06 -0.24 10.25
N VAL A 75 11.89 0.80 10.26
CA VAL A 75 11.64 2.06 9.54
C VAL A 75 12.91 2.40 8.76
N ASN A 76 12.80 2.47 7.44
CA ASN A 76 13.84 3.04 6.60
C ASN A 76 13.68 4.57 6.57
N LYS A 77 14.72 5.28 7.01
CA LYS A 77 14.73 6.75 7.12
C LYS A 77 15.46 7.42 5.96
N ASP A 78 15.76 6.68 4.90
CA ASP A 78 16.31 7.23 3.66
C ASP A 78 15.43 8.40 3.17
N ALA A 79 16.06 9.46 2.67
CA ALA A 79 15.35 10.67 2.26
C ALA A 79 14.57 10.46 0.95
N ASP A 80 15.10 9.62 0.06
CA ASP A 80 14.54 9.37 -1.27
C ASP A 80 13.63 8.13 -1.26
N PHE A 81 14.01 7.10 -0.50
CA PHE A 81 13.34 5.81 -0.42
C PHE A 81 12.86 5.44 1.00
N PRO A 82 12.15 6.34 1.72
CA PRO A 82 11.67 6.01 3.05
C PRO A 82 10.64 4.87 3.01
N ALA A 83 10.63 4.06 4.07
CA ALA A 83 9.69 2.95 4.21
C ALA A 83 9.36 2.64 5.67
N ILE A 84 8.19 2.06 5.91
CA ILE A 84 7.79 1.50 7.20
C ILE A 84 7.36 0.06 6.95
N TYR A 85 7.91 -0.84 7.76
CA TYR A 85 7.57 -2.25 7.76
C TYR A 85 6.92 -2.59 9.09
N ALA A 86 5.75 -3.21 9.06
CA ALA A 86 5.03 -3.64 10.24
C ALA A 86 4.42 -5.03 10.04
N GLN A 87 3.83 -5.56 11.11
CA GLN A 87 3.14 -6.83 11.07
C GLN A 87 1.85 -6.74 11.88
N THR A 88 0.77 -7.31 11.36
CA THR A 88 -0.49 -7.46 12.09
C THR A 88 -0.38 -8.58 13.14
N SER A 89 -1.36 -8.68 14.04
CA SER A 89 -1.40 -9.74 15.05
C SER A 89 -1.64 -11.13 14.47
N ASP A 90 -2.34 -11.21 13.34
CA ASP A 90 -2.59 -12.43 12.56
C ASP A 90 -1.44 -12.77 11.59
N GLY A 91 -0.32 -12.04 11.66
CA GLY A 91 0.94 -12.42 11.01
C GLY A 91 1.20 -11.81 9.64
N PHE A 92 0.27 -11.04 9.07
CA PHE A 92 0.45 -10.36 7.79
C PHE A 92 1.54 -9.30 7.87
N GLY A 93 2.49 -9.35 6.95
CA GLY A 93 3.45 -8.28 6.73
C GLY A 93 2.73 -7.10 6.07
N VAL A 94 3.01 -5.88 6.52
CA VAL A 94 2.47 -4.68 5.88
C VAL A 94 3.59 -3.68 5.66
N THR A 95 3.62 -3.12 4.46
CA THR A 95 4.69 -2.22 4.01
C THR A 95 4.09 -0.96 3.40
N LEU A 96 4.65 0.18 3.79
CA LEU A 96 4.52 1.44 3.05
C LEU A 96 5.93 1.81 2.62
N SER A 97 6.17 1.88 1.32
CA SER A 97 7.46 2.29 0.77
C SER A 97 7.28 3.41 -0.24
N VAL A 98 8.32 4.23 -0.38
CA VAL A 98 8.43 5.23 -1.44
C VAL A 98 9.55 4.77 -2.39
N GLY A 99 9.21 4.64 -3.67
CA GLY A 99 10.12 4.27 -4.74
C GLY A 99 10.49 5.44 -5.64
N GLY A 100 10.98 5.11 -6.85
CA GLY A 100 11.43 6.09 -7.83
C GLY A 100 10.42 7.20 -8.10
N GLU A 101 10.92 8.43 -8.20
CA GLU A 101 10.13 9.66 -8.42
C GLU A 101 9.03 9.89 -7.35
N GLY A 102 9.20 9.32 -6.15
CA GLY A 102 8.30 9.56 -5.02
C GLY A 102 7.02 8.74 -5.03
N GLN A 103 6.92 7.73 -5.90
CA GLN A 103 5.74 6.86 -5.95
C GLN A 103 5.63 6.04 -4.66
N ALA A 104 4.47 6.10 -4.00
CA ALA A 104 4.23 5.36 -2.78
C ALA A 104 3.49 4.04 -3.06
N PHE A 105 3.91 2.99 -2.37
CA PHE A 105 3.37 1.64 -2.50
C PHE A 105 2.91 1.16 -1.13
N PHE A 106 1.69 0.62 -1.08
CA PHE A 106 1.22 -0.18 0.04
C PHE A 106 1.20 -1.63 -0.38
N GLU A 107 1.83 -2.49 0.41
CA GLU A 107 1.89 -3.93 0.16
C GLU A 107 1.51 -4.68 1.44
N VAL A 108 0.79 -5.77 1.26
CA VAL A 108 0.41 -6.67 2.34
C VAL A 108 0.71 -8.10 1.92
N ASP A 109 1.57 -8.75 2.69
CA ASP A 109 2.03 -10.13 2.49
C ASP A 109 1.34 -11.04 3.52
N SER A 110 0.75 -12.14 3.07
CA SER A 110 0.17 -13.13 3.98
C SER A 110 1.24 -13.95 4.70
N PRO A 111 0.94 -14.52 5.87
CA PRO A 111 1.68 -15.69 6.33
C PRO A 111 1.47 -16.88 5.37
N CYS A 112 2.23 -17.95 5.57
CA CYS A 112 2.00 -19.22 4.88
C CYS A 112 0.62 -19.79 5.28
N VAL A 113 -0.18 -20.15 4.29
CA VAL A 113 -1.58 -20.61 4.38
C VAL A 113 -1.79 -21.81 3.44
N GLU A 114 -2.97 -22.43 3.49
CA GLU A 114 -3.31 -23.54 2.60
C GLU A 114 -3.40 -23.06 1.14
N GLU A 115 -2.76 -23.79 0.23
CA GLU A 115 -2.71 -23.44 -1.19
C GLU A 115 -4.10 -23.47 -1.83
N SER A 116 -4.44 -22.45 -2.60
CA SER A 116 -5.67 -22.37 -3.37
C SER A 116 -5.51 -21.45 -4.57
N GLU A 117 -6.45 -21.52 -5.53
CA GLU A 117 -6.55 -20.47 -6.55
C GLU A 117 -6.84 -19.12 -5.89
N VAL A 118 -6.34 -18.04 -6.50
CA VAL A 118 -6.52 -16.66 -6.02
C VAL A 118 -7.00 -15.80 -7.18
N ALA A 119 -8.19 -15.22 -7.02
CA ALA A 119 -8.74 -14.23 -7.94
C ALA A 119 -8.11 -12.84 -7.71
N GLU A 120 -8.15 -11.98 -8.73
CA GLU A 120 -7.80 -10.57 -8.58
C GLU A 120 -8.76 -9.86 -7.62
N SER A 121 -8.25 -8.79 -6.97
CA SER A 121 -9.04 -7.99 -6.05
C SER A 121 -10.22 -7.33 -6.75
N THR A 122 -11.42 -7.46 -6.18
CA THR A 122 -12.64 -6.81 -6.69
C THR A 122 -12.84 -5.39 -6.17
N THR A 123 -12.05 -4.93 -5.19
CA THR A 123 -12.15 -3.54 -4.69
C THR A 123 -11.81 -2.57 -5.84
N PRO A 124 -12.71 -1.65 -6.22
CA PRO A 124 -12.43 -0.71 -7.29
C PRO A 124 -11.36 0.31 -6.87
N PRO A 125 -10.39 0.64 -7.73
CA PRO A 125 -9.50 1.76 -7.48
C PRO A 125 -10.30 3.05 -7.40
N ASN A 126 -9.82 3.99 -6.58
CA ASN A 126 -10.45 5.30 -6.45
C ASN A 126 -9.80 6.38 -7.34
N GLY A 127 -8.70 6.05 -8.02
CA GLY A 127 -8.11 6.82 -9.10
C GLY A 127 -8.49 6.27 -10.48
N PRO A 128 -7.76 6.68 -11.53
CA PRO A 128 -7.89 6.03 -12.84
C PRO A 128 -7.63 4.51 -12.71
N SER A 129 -8.34 3.69 -13.48
CA SER A 129 -8.25 2.22 -13.34
C SER A 129 -6.92 1.65 -13.87
N TYR A 130 -6.31 2.32 -14.85
CA TYR A 130 -5.13 1.84 -15.60
C TYR A 130 -5.30 0.39 -16.10
N GLU A 131 -6.52 0.00 -16.46
CA GLU A 131 -6.83 -1.33 -16.94
C GLU A 131 -6.02 -1.66 -18.21
N GLY A 132 -5.36 -2.82 -18.21
CA GLY A 132 -4.46 -3.24 -19.30
C GLY A 132 -3.15 -2.45 -19.41
N VAL A 133 -2.85 -1.57 -18.45
CA VAL A 133 -1.61 -0.77 -18.44
C VAL A 133 -0.70 -1.25 -17.33
N TYR A 134 0.37 -1.97 -17.71
CA TYR A 134 1.47 -2.32 -16.82
C TYR A 134 2.80 -2.26 -17.57
N PRO A 135 3.89 -1.69 -17.00
CA PRO A 135 3.96 -1.08 -15.67
C PRO A 135 3.08 0.17 -15.56
N LEU A 136 2.55 0.42 -14.37
CA LEU A 136 1.79 1.64 -14.09
C LEU A 136 2.67 2.87 -14.37
N PRO A 137 2.09 3.99 -14.84
CA PRO A 137 2.82 5.22 -14.94
C PRO A 137 3.24 5.71 -13.54
N ARG A 138 4.13 6.70 -13.54
CA ARG A 138 4.46 7.50 -12.37
C ARG A 138 3.21 8.21 -11.84
N PRO A 139 3.17 8.60 -10.55
CA PRO A 139 2.03 9.31 -9.99
C PRO A 139 1.75 10.57 -10.79
N ASN A 140 0.53 10.70 -11.28
CA ASN A 140 0.12 11.77 -12.20
C ASN A 140 -1.18 12.47 -11.76
N VAL A 141 -1.72 12.13 -10.59
CA VAL A 141 -2.92 12.75 -10.04
C VAL A 141 -2.52 13.82 -9.03
N ARG A 142 -2.96 15.06 -9.23
CA ARG A 142 -2.71 16.14 -8.28
C ARG A 142 -3.79 16.22 -7.20
N SER A 143 -3.36 16.62 -6.01
CA SER A 143 -4.19 17.00 -4.88
C SER A 143 -3.67 18.31 -4.31
N ASP A 144 -4.56 19.25 -3.98
CA ASP A 144 -4.19 20.55 -3.43
C ASP A 144 -3.31 20.44 -2.18
N PHE A 145 -3.53 19.39 -1.37
CA PHE A 145 -2.79 19.18 -0.14
C PHE A 145 -1.51 18.37 -0.35
N TRP A 146 -1.62 17.18 -0.96
CA TRP A 146 -0.51 16.24 -1.09
C TRP A 146 0.51 16.68 -2.13
N SER A 147 0.06 17.31 -3.20
CA SER A 147 0.90 17.74 -4.32
C SER A 147 1.37 19.19 -4.18
N ALA A 148 1.09 19.84 -3.04
CA ALA A 148 1.55 21.19 -2.75
C ALA A 148 3.09 21.26 -2.83
N GLY A 149 3.59 22.14 -3.69
CA GLY A 149 5.04 22.30 -3.93
C GLY A 149 5.67 21.25 -4.85
N ALA A 150 4.90 20.30 -5.40
CA ALA A 150 5.41 19.40 -6.43
C ALA A 150 5.52 20.13 -7.79
N PRO A 151 6.58 19.88 -8.59
CA PRO A 151 6.78 20.44 -9.93
C PRO A 151 5.61 20.16 -10.88
#